data_AF-A0A7J7G7F4-F1
#
_entry.id   AF-A0A7J7G7F4-F1
#
_cell.length_a   1.000
_cell.length_b   1.000
_cell.length_c   1.000
_cell.angle_alpha   90.00
_cell.angle_beta   90.00
_cell.angle_gamma   90.00
#
_symmetry.space_group_name_H-M   'P 1'
#
loop_
_entity.id
_entity.type
_entity.pdbx_description
1 polymer ?
#
loop_
_entity_poly.entity_id
_entity_poly.type
_entity_poly.pdbx_seq_one_letter_code
_entity_poly.pdbx_strand_id
1 'polypeptide(L)'
;MLKGTTLVSLLQPAPETYDLFDDIILLSDGQIVYQGPREHVLGFLEHMGFKCPERKGVADFLQEVTSKKDQKQYWACKDETYSFVTVSEFAEAFQSFHVGQRLEGELALPFDKTKIHPATLTTRKYGVSKKELLKACTSRELLLMKRNSFVYFFKLMQIIVMALITMTLFLRTDMHRNSIPDGGIYIELRGGFLIGPVTVEEAGQKEMFIEEVTELVELTPLRKAIVGLPGVNGLATEQHKRLTIAVELVANPSIIFMDEPTSGLDTRAAAIVMRTVRNTVDTGRTVVCTIHQPSIDIFEAFDEGIEEVGKIKDGYNPATWMLEITRNKARITELSTPCPGSKC
;
A
#
# COMPACT_ATOMS: atom_id res chain seq x y z
N MET A 1 19.70 13.18 -17.14
CA MET A 1 18.34 13.77 -17.26
C MET A 1 17.40 12.71 -17.85
N LEU A 2 16.83 11.84 -17.01
CA LEU A 2 15.76 10.94 -17.45
C LEU A 2 14.51 11.80 -17.72
N LYS A 3 14.19 12.02 -19.00
CA LYS A 3 12.93 12.64 -19.42
C LYS A 3 11.79 11.64 -19.18
N GLY A 4 11.32 11.58 -17.94
CA GLY A 4 10.16 10.78 -17.53
C GLY A 4 8.94 11.67 -17.37
N THR A 5 7.79 11.23 -17.86
CA THR A 5 6.49 11.83 -17.54
C THR A 5 5.89 11.04 -16.38
N THR A 6 5.59 11.72 -15.28
CA THR A 6 4.95 11.10 -14.10
C THR A 6 3.55 11.65 -13.98
N LEU A 7 2.55 10.75 -13.99
CA LEU A 7 1.17 11.10 -13.69
C LEU A 7 0.87 10.61 -12.27
N VAL A 8 0.49 11.53 -11.38
CA VAL A 8 0.20 11.24 -9.97
C VAL A 8 -1.22 11.69 -9.66
N SER A 9 -1.99 10.84 -8.99
CA SER A 9 -3.30 11.19 -8.43
C SER A 9 -3.14 11.42 -6.93
N LEU A 10 -3.57 12.58 -6.43
CA LEU A 10 -3.47 12.95 -5.01
C LEU A 10 -4.84 13.38 -4.48
N LEU A 11 -5.15 12.95 -3.25
CA LEU A 11 -6.28 13.44 -2.48
C LEU A 11 -5.77 14.47 -1.46
N GLN A 12 -6.25 15.71 -1.52
CA GLN A 12 -5.95 16.80 -0.56
C GLN A 12 -4.45 16.99 -0.28
N PRO A 13 -3.63 17.30 -1.30
CA PRO A 13 -2.22 17.58 -1.09
C PRO A 13 -2.00 18.87 -0.29
N ALA A 14 -0.98 18.87 0.57
CA ALA A 14 -0.51 20.07 1.24
C ALA A 14 -0.07 21.15 0.22
N PRO A 15 -0.09 22.45 0.58
CA PRO A 15 0.31 23.53 -0.34
C PRO A 15 1.71 23.35 -0.93
N GLU A 16 2.66 22.87 -0.12
CA GLU A 16 4.03 22.62 -0.56
C GLU A 16 4.10 21.47 -1.58
N THR A 17 3.15 20.54 -1.50
CA THR A 17 2.95 19.45 -2.46
C THR A 17 2.39 19.91 -3.77
N TYR A 18 1.40 20.77 -3.70
CA TYR A 18 0.82 21.40 -4.86
C TYR A 18 1.87 22.19 -5.67
N ASP A 19 2.77 22.89 -5.00
CA ASP A 19 3.81 23.73 -5.65
C ASP A 19 4.88 22.95 -6.42
N LEU A 20 4.96 21.62 -6.25
CA LEU A 20 5.90 20.77 -6.98
C LEU A 20 5.42 20.36 -8.37
N PHE A 21 4.13 20.50 -8.69
CA PHE A 21 3.58 20.07 -9.97
C PHE A 21 3.69 21.13 -11.04
N ASP A 22 4.14 20.74 -12.24
CA ASP A 22 4.17 21.65 -13.39
C ASP A 22 2.73 21.86 -13.94
N ASP A 23 2.02 20.75 -14.16
CA ASP A 23 0.65 20.71 -14.69
C ASP A 23 -0.33 20.04 -13.72
N ILE A 24 -1.59 20.45 -13.80
CA ILE A 24 -2.69 19.97 -12.97
C ILE A 24 -3.84 19.52 -13.87
N ILE A 25 -4.44 18.38 -13.51
CA ILE A 25 -5.68 17.89 -14.09
C ILE A 25 -6.72 17.87 -12.96
N LEU A 26 -7.76 18.68 -13.08
CA LEU A 26 -8.89 18.71 -12.16
C LEU A 26 -10.06 17.94 -12.78
N LEU A 27 -10.42 16.82 -12.17
CA LEU A 27 -11.52 15.96 -12.60
C LEU A 27 -12.67 16.04 -11.58
N SER A 28 -13.89 16.28 -12.04
CA SER A 28 -15.11 16.25 -11.22
C SER A 28 -16.24 15.62 -12.01
N ASP A 29 -17.08 14.79 -11.39
CA ASP A 29 -18.22 14.11 -12.04
C ASP A 29 -17.92 13.47 -13.41
N GLY A 30 -16.70 12.95 -13.60
CA GLY A 30 -16.25 12.34 -14.85
C GLY A 30 -15.87 13.31 -15.97
N GLN A 31 -15.87 14.61 -15.70
CA GLN A 31 -15.48 15.67 -16.64
C GLN A 31 -14.19 16.36 -16.19
N ILE A 32 -13.40 16.81 -17.17
CA ILE A 32 -12.21 17.62 -16.93
C ILE A 32 -12.64 19.07 -16.77
N VAL A 33 -12.53 19.57 -15.54
CA VAL A 33 -12.83 20.96 -15.19
C VAL A 33 -11.69 21.87 -15.62
N TYR A 34 -10.45 21.39 -15.48
CA TYR A 34 -9.26 22.13 -15.88
C TYR A 34 -8.12 21.16 -16.18
N GLN A 35 -7.33 21.46 -17.21
CA GLN A 35 -6.09 20.75 -17.52
C GLN A 35 -5.03 21.74 -18.02
N GLY A 36 -3.90 21.82 -17.32
CA GLY A 36 -2.77 22.63 -17.76
C GLY A 36 -1.91 23.15 -16.61
N PRO A 37 -1.09 24.20 -16.84
CA PRO A 37 -0.12 24.65 -15.87
C PRO A 37 -0.76 25.12 -14.57
N ARG A 38 -0.15 24.81 -13.43
CA ARG A 38 -0.71 25.20 -12.12
C ARG A 38 -0.93 26.71 -11.97
N GLU A 39 -0.09 27.52 -12.61
CA GLU A 39 -0.11 28.98 -12.47
C GLU A 39 -1.40 29.62 -12.99
N HIS A 40 -2.04 28.98 -13.98
CA HIS A 40 -3.23 29.53 -14.63
C HIS A 40 -4.55 29.01 -14.03
N VAL A 41 -4.53 28.02 -13.12
CA VAL A 41 -5.77 27.44 -12.58
C VAL A 41 -6.53 28.44 -11.71
N LEU A 42 -5.82 29.26 -10.93
CA LEU A 42 -6.43 30.31 -10.12
C LEU A 42 -7.03 31.40 -11.01
N GLY A 43 -6.32 31.79 -12.07
CA GLY A 43 -6.83 32.76 -13.06
C GLY A 43 -8.06 32.26 -13.81
N PHE A 44 -8.14 30.95 -14.09
CA PHE A 44 -9.34 30.32 -14.66
C PHE A 44 -10.54 30.39 -13.72
N LEU A 45 -10.34 30.06 -12.43
CA LEU A 45 -11.41 30.13 -11.45
C LEU A 45 -11.84 31.58 -11.15
N GLU A 46 -10.89 32.52 -11.17
CA GLU A 46 -11.19 33.96 -11.06
C GLU A 46 -12.00 34.46 -12.25
N HIS A 47 -11.72 33.98 -13.47
CA HIS A 47 -12.54 34.26 -14.66
C HIS A 47 -13.99 33.76 -14.51
N MET A 48 -14.19 32.67 -13.77
CA MET A 48 -15.51 32.12 -13.43
C MET A 48 -16.17 32.82 -12.21
N GLY A 49 -15.52 33.82 -11.61
CA GLY A 49 -16.05 34.56 -10.46
C GLY A 49 -15.69 33.98 -9.08
N PHE A 50 -14.79 33.01 -9.02
CA PHE A 50 -14.35 32.37 -7.78
C PHE A 50 -12.95 32.81 -7.37
N LYS A 51 -12.76 33.16 -6.10
CA LYS A 51 -11.46 33.57 -5.56
C LYS A 51 -11.05 32.74 -4.36
N CYS A 52 -9.79 32.30 -4.37
CA CYS A 52 -9.20 31.56 -3.25
C CYS A 52 -8.96 32.49 -2.05
N PRO A 53 -9.42 32.16 -0.83
CA PRO A 53 -9.09 32.88 0.39
C PRO A 53 -7.60 32.73 0.79
N GLU A 54 -6.99 33.77 1.35
CA GLU A 54 -5.55 33.76 1.74
C GLU A 54 -5.18 32.71 2.80
N ARG A 55 -6.13 32.29 3.63
CA ARG A 55 -5.90 31.33 4.72
C ARG A 55 -6.14 29.88 4.30
N LYS A 56 -6.52 29.63 3.05
CA LYS A 56 -6.91 28.30 2.56
C LYS A 56 -5.89 27.76 1.56
N GLY A 57 -5.63 26.46 1.63
CA GLY A 57 -4.79 25.78 0.66
C GLY A 57 -5.44 25.77 -0.72
N VAL A 58 -4.64 26.00 -1.78
CA VAL A 58 -5.13 26.00 -3.16
C VAL A 58 -5.73 24.64 -3.52
N ALA A 59 -5.09 23.54 -3.12
CA ALA A 59 -5.58 22.20 -3.41
C ALA A 59 -6.96 21.91 -2.79
N ASP A 60 -7.20 22.35 -1.55
CA ASP A 60 -8.50 22.22 -0.90
C ASP A 60 -9.55 23.08 -1.61
N PHE A 61 -9.18 24.31 -2.00
CA PHE A 61 -10.03 25.19 -2.78
C PHE A 61 -10.44 24.57 -4.13
N LEU A 62 -9.50 23.97 -4.87
CA LEU A 62 -9.80 23.30 -6.14
C LEU A 62 -10.78 22.13 -6.01
N GLN A 63 -10.73 21.40 -4.89
CA GLN A 63 -11.67 20.30 -4.64
C GLN A 63 -13.04 20.79 -4.17
N GLU A 64 -13.08 21.88 -3.41
CA GLU A 64 -14.34 22.39 -2.86
C GLU A 64 -15.11 23.30 -3.82
N VAL A 65 -14.44 23.99 -4.75
CA VAL A 65 -15.11 24.89 -5.71
C VAL A 65 -16.02 24.12 -6.69
N THR A 66 -15.76 22.83 -6.91
CA THR A 66 -16.62 21.95 -7.72
C THR A 66 -17.74 21.30 -6.90
N SER A 67 -17.69 21.40 -5.55
CA SER A 67 -18.70 20.85 -4.64
C SER A 67 -19.90 21.80 -4.49
N LYS A 68 -21.11 21.26 -4.64
CA LYS A 68 -22.37 22.01 -4.44
C LYS A 68 -22.54 22.57 -3.02
N LYS A 69 -21.94 21.94 -2.01
CA LYS A 69 -22.04 22.39 -0.62
C LYS A 69 -21.17 23.61 -0.34
N ASP A 70 -20.02 23.66 -1.00
CA ASP A 70 -18.89 24.50 -0.61
C ASP A 70 -18.58 25.58 -1.65
N GLN A 71 -19.16 25.54 -2.85
CA GLN A 71 -18.88 26.53 -3.89
C GLN A 71 -19.28 27.97 -3.50
N LYS A 72 -20.36 28.14 -2.71
CA LYS A 72 -20.89 29.46 -2.35
C LYS A 72 -19.92 30.34 -1.54
N GLN A 73 -19.07 29.75 -0.70
CA GLN A 73 -18.12 30.50 0.13
C GLN A 73 -16.99 31.15 -0.68
N TYR A 74 -16.79 30.74 -1.93
CA TYR A 74 -15.72 31.23 -2.79
C TYR A 74 -16.15 32.30 -3.80
N TRP A 75 -17.43 32.63 -3.82
CA TRP A 75 -17.99 33.61 -4.75
C TRP A 75 -17.43 35.01 -4.45
N ALA A 76 -16.69 35.57 -5.40
CA ALA A 76 -16.00 36.85 -5.24
C ALA A 76 -16.82 38.04 -5.73
N CYS A 77 -17.76 37.82 -6.67
CA CYS A 77 -18.61 38.86 -7.25
C CYS A 77 -19.70 39.28 -6.26
N LYS A 78 -19.41 40.28 -5.42
CA LYS A 78 -20.39 40.82 -4.45
C LYS A 78 -21.59 41.53 -5.10
N ASP A 79 -21.44 41.94 -6.35
CA ASP A 79 -22.46 42.67 -7.11
C ASP A 79 -23.47 41.73 -7.81
N GLU A 80 -23.15 40.44 -7.93
CA GLU A 80 -23.98 39.43 -8.59
C GLU A 80 -24.51 38.40 -7.60
N THR A 81 -25.76 37.97 -7.80
CA THR A 81 -26.35 36.90 -6.99
C THR A 81 -25.72 35.57 -7.34
N TYR A 82 -25.14 34.91 -6.35
CA TYR A 82 -24.58 33.56 -6.50
C TYR A 82 -25.59 32.57 -7.08
N SER A 83 -25.23 31.98 -8.22
CA SER A 83 -25.85 30.77 -8.78
C SER A 83 -24.84 29.63 -8.75
N PHE A 84 -25.29 28.42 -8.46
CA PHE A 84 -24.43 27.24 -8.50
C PHE A 84 -23.97 26.98 -9.94
N VAL A 85 -22.66 27.04 -10.16
CA VAL A 85 -22.01 26.71 -11.43
C VAL A 85 -21.77 25.21 -11.47
N THR A 86 -22.35 24.56 -12.46
CA THR A 86 -22.24 23.12 -12.68
C THR A 86 -20.87 22.74 -13.23
N VAL A 87 -20.49 21.47 -13.04
CA VAL A 87 -19.24 20.94 -13.60
C VAL A 87 -19.20 21.07 -15.14
N SER A 88 -20.35 20.88 -15.81
CA SER A 88 -20.47 21.08 -17.25
C SER A 88 -20.16 22.52 -17.67
N GLU A 89 -20.66 23.51 -16.94
CA GLU A 89 -20.37 24.93 -17.22
C GLU A 89 -18.89 25.24 -17.02
N PHE A 90 -18.23 24.64 -16.02
CA PHE A 90 -16.78 24.75 -15.90
C PHE A 90 -16.05 24.12 -17.09
N ALA A 91 -16.47 22.94 -17.54
CA ALA A 91 -15.84 22.27 -18.67
C ALA A 91 -16.01 23.06 -19.98
N GLU A 92 -17.19 23.65 -20.21
CA GLU A 92 -17.44 24.54 -21.35
C GLU A 92 -16.62 25.83 -21.25
N ALA A 93 -16.56 26.45 -20.06
CA ALA A 93 -15.73 27.61 -19.84
C ALA A 93 -14.24 27.32 -20.06
N PHE A 94 -13.78 26.14 -19.64
CA PHE A 94 -12.39 25.72 -19.87
C PHE A 94 -12.05 25.63 -21.35
N GLN A 95 -12.95 25.12 -22.20
CA GLN A 95 -12.77 25.10 -23.66
C GLN A 95 -12.61 26.52 -24.23
N SER A 96 -13.35 27.49 -23.70
CA SER A 96 -13.22 28.90 -24.11
C SER A 96 -12.00 29.61 -23.52
N PHE A 97 -11.45 29.12 -22.41
CA PHE A 97 -10.27 29.69 -21.77
C PHE A 97 -9.01 29.44 -22.59
N HIS A 98 -8.07 30.39 -22.57
CA HIS A 98 -6.87 30.35 -23.40
C HIS A 98 -6.01 29.08 -23.23
N VAL A 99 -6.00 28.48 -22.03
CA VAL A 99 -5.30 27.21 -21.77
C VAL A 99 -6.00 26.05 -22.47
N GLY A 100 -7.33 25.98 -22.39
CA GLY A 100 -8.12 24.94 -23.08
C GLY A 100 -8.03 25.06 -24.60
N GLN A 101 -8.11 26.27 -25.15
CA GLN A 101 -7.91 26.50 -26.59
C GLN A 101 -6.53 26.07 -27.08
N ARG A 102 -5.47 26.35 -26.28
CA ARG A 102 -4.11 25.90 -26.62
C ARG A 102 -4.02 24.38 -26.61
N LEU A 103 -4.56 23.74 -25.57
CA LEU A 103 -4.57 22.28 -25.44
C LEU A 103 -5.35 21.62 -26.59
N GLU A 104 -6.51 22.15 -26.96
CA GLU A 104 -7.29 21.67 -28.10
C GLU A 104 -6.50 21.82 -29.42
N GLY A 105 -5.82 22.96 -29.61
CA GLY A 105 -4.95 23.18 -30.76
C GLY A 105 -3.78 22.19 -30.82
N GLU A 106 -3.16 21.87 -29.68
CA GLU A 106 -2.09 20.88 -29.59
C GLU A 106 -2.59 19.45 -29.87
N LEU A 107 -3.76 19.09 -29.35
CA LEU A 107 -4.39 17.79 -29.56
C LEU A 107 -4.93 17.59 -30.98
N ALA A 108 -5.31 18.68 -31.66
CA ALA A 108 -5.77 18.65 -33.04
C ALA A 108 -4.63 18.38 -34.05
N LEU A 109 -3.37 18.59 -33.66
CA LEU A 109 -2.23 18.28 -34.50
C LEU A 109 -2.06 16.75 -34.62
N PRO A 110 -2.06 16.19 -35.84
CA PRO A 110 -1.87 14.76 -36.02
C PRO A 110 -0.49 14.32 -35.50
N PHE A 111 -0.49 13.28 -34.67
CA PHE A 111 0.70 12.79 -33.99
C PHE A 111 1.74 12.23 -34.99
N ASP A 112 2.87 12.92 -35.11
CA ASP A 112 3.97 12.54 -36.00
C ASP A 112 4.91 11.51 -35.35
N LYS A 113 4.79 10.25 -35.78
CA LYS A 113 5.58 9.13 -35.27
C LYS A 113 7.08 9.25 -35.55
N THR A 114 7.49 10.11 -36.49
CA THR A 114 8.89 10.21 -36.92
C THR A 114 9.78 10.99 -35.93
N LYS A 115 9.18 11.81 -35.06
CA LYS A 115 9.89 12.63 -34.05
C LYS A 115 10.17 11.89 -32.73
N ILE A 116 9.81 10.60 -32.64
CA ILE A 116 9.86 9.84 -31.39
C ILE A 116 11.26 9.32 -31.11
N HIS A 117 11.73 9.50 -29.88
CA HIS A 117 12.91 8.79 -29.39
C HIS A 117 12.58 7.28 -29.28
N PRO A 118 13.39 6.37 -29.81
CA PRO A 118 13.07 4.93 -29.92
C PRO A 118 12.86 4.19 -28.57
N ALA A 119 12.96 4.88 -27.43
CA ALA A 119 12.75 4.37 -26.08
C ALA A 119 11.36 4.72 -25.48
N THR A 120 10.57 5.60 -26.12
CA THR A 120 9.34 6.16 -25.52
C THR A 120 8.13 5.20 -25.54
N LEU A 121 8.15 4.19 -26.42
CA LEU A 121 7.13 3.14 -26.47
C LEU A 121 7.81 1.81 -26.20
N THR A 122 7.61 1.27 -25.00
CA THR A 122 8.13 -0.06 -24.64
C THR A 122 7.44 -1.11 -25.50
N THR A 123 8.08 -1.56 -26.57
CA THR A 123 7.55 -2.55 -27.52
C THR A 123 7.53 -3.97 -26.95
N ARG A 124 8.17 -4.20 -25.81
CA ARG A 124 8.22 -5.51 -25.15
C ARG A 124 7.34 -5.52 -23.91
N LYS A 125 6.41 -6.49 -23.86
CA LYS A 125 5.51 -6.74 -22.73
C LYS A 125 6.25 -7.00 -21.40
N TYR A 126 7.50 -7.45 -21.47
CA TYR A 126 8.36 -7.67 -20.30
C TYR A 126 9.75 -7.09 -20.57
N GLY A 127 10.29 -6.33 -19.61
CA GLY A 127 11.63 -5.74 -19.69
C GLY A 127 12.77 -6.74 -19.47
N VAL A 128 12.46 -7.95 -18.99
CA VAL A 128 13.42 -8.95 -18.53
C VAL A 128 13.04 -10.34 -19.07
N SER A 129 14.01 -11.24 -19.26
CA SER A 129 13.74 -12.58 -19.77
C SER A 129 13.00 -13.46 -18.75
N LYS A 130 12.24 -14.46 -19.25
CA LYS A 130 11.51 -15.41 -18.37
C LYS A 130 12.44 -16.18 -17.41
N LYS A 131 13.69 -16.46 -17.82
CA LYS A 131 14.67 -17.17 -17.00
C LYS A 131 15.17 -16.32 -15.84
N GLU A 132 15.43 -15.05 -16.11
CA GLU A 132 15.82 -14.09 -15.07
C GLU A 132 14.67 -13.81 -14.10
N LEU A 133 13.43 -13.73 -14.60
CA LEU A 133 12.24 -13.63 -13.75
C LEU A 133 12.10 -14.85 -12.84
N LEU A 134 12.23 -16.07 -13.40
CA LEU A 134 12.19 -17.30 -12.61
C LEU A 134 13.31 -17.31 -11.54
N LYS A 135 14.54 -16.97 -11.93
CA LYS A 135 15.68 -16.87 -11.00
C LYS A 135 15.41 -15.87 -9.88
N ALA A 136 14.87 -14.70 -10.20
CA ALA A 136 14.53 -13.67 -9.23
C ALA A 136 13.41 -14.14 -8.27
N CYS A 137 12.35 -14.75 -8.80
CA CYS A 137 11.25 -15.29 -7.99
C CYS A 137 11.73 -16.43 -7.07
N THR A 138 12.52 -17.38 -7.57
CA THR A 138 13.08 -18.48 -6.77
C THR A 138 14.03 -17.96 -5.71
N SER A 139 14.91 -17.00 -6.03
CA SER A 139 15.81 -16.38 -5.06
C SER A 139 15.04 -15.66 -3.95
N ARG A 140 13.96 -14.96 -4.30
CA ARG A 140 13.07 -14.30 -3.32
C ARG A 140 12.43 -15.31 -2.40
N GLU A 141 11.86 -16.39 -2.94
CA GLU A 141 11.18 -17.41 -2.16
C GLU A 141 12.14 -18.14 -1.21
N LEU A 142 13.34 -18.48 -1.68
CA LEU A 142 14.34 -19.14 -0.86
C LEU A 142 14.83 -18.24 0.29
N LEU A 143 14.92 -16.92 0.04
CA LEU A 143 15.25 -15.94 1.08
C LEU A 143 14.11 -15.82 2.11
N LEU A 144 12.85 -15.81 1.68
CA LEU A 144 11.68 -15.82 2.58
C LEU A 144 11.61 -17.11 3.41
N MET A 145 11.85 -18.26 2.80
CA MET A 145 11.92 -19.55 3.49
C MET A 145 13.04 -19.59 4.54
N LYS A 146 14.20 -19.00 4.24
CA LYS A 146 15.32 -18.90 5.19
C LYS A 146 14.97 -17.98 6.37
N ARG A 147 14.26 -16.87 6.13
CA ARG A 147 13.85 -15.93 7.18
C ARG A 147 12.80 -16.53 8.12
N ASN A 148 11.87 -17.32 7.59
CA ASN A 148 10.88 -18.06 8.40
C ASN A 148 11.25 -19.55 8.56
N SER A 149 12.54 -19.84 8.80
CA SER A 149 13.07 -21.21 8.83
C SER A 149 12.45 -22.09 9.92
N PHE A 150 11.99 -21.48 11.01
CA PHE A 150 11.37 -22.16 12.14
C PHE A 150 10.18 -23.01 11.68
N VAL A 151 9.21 -22.42 10.97
CA VAL A 151 8.00 -23.13 10.51
C VAL A 151 8.36 -24.31 9.59
N TYR A 152 9.33 -24.12 8.69
CA TYR A 152 9.76 -25.19 7.77
C TYR A 152 10.52 -26.31 8.49
N PHE A 153 11.31 -25.98 9.51
CA PHE A 153 12.00 -26.96 10.33
C PHE A 153 10.99 -27.85 11.08
N PHE A 154 9.96 -27.26 11.68
CA PHE A 154 8.90 -28.02 12.35
C PHE A 154 8.10 -28.89 11.36
N LYS A 155 7.76 -28.38 10.18
CA LYS A 155 7.11 -29.20 9.14
C LYS A 155 7.99 -30.35 8.66
N LEU A 156 9.29 -30.15 8.52
CA LEU A 156 10.23 -31.21 8.13
C LEU A 156 10.29 -32.29 9.22
N MET A 157 10.40 -31.88 10.48
CA MET A 157 10.39 -32.80 11.62
C MET A 157 9.07 -33.58 11.70
N GLN A 158 7.93 -32.92 11.48
CA GLN A 158 6.61 -33.56 11.41
C GLN A 158 6.57 -34.67 10.34
N ILE A 159 7.04 -34.37 9.12
CA ILE A 159 7.06 -35.35 8.02
C ILE A 159 7.99 -36.52 8.36
N ILE A 160 9.14 -36.27 8.98
CA ILE A 160 10.07 -37.34 9.41
C ILE A 160 9.42 -38.23 10.48
N VAL A 161 8.76 -37.66 11.48
CA VAL A 161 8.07 -38.42 12.53
C VAL A 161 6.94 -39.25 11.93
N MET A 162 6.10 -38.68 11.06
CA MET A 162 5.05 -39.43 10.35
C MET A 162 5.63 -40.55 9.48
N ALA A 163 6.75 -40.29 8.80
CA ALA A 163 7.42 -41.30 7.97
C ALA A 163 7.99 -42.45 8.81
N LEU A 164 8.61 -42.17 9.97
CA LEU A 164 9.11 -43.19 10.90
C LEU A 164 7.98 -44.02 11.53
N ILE A 165 6.89 -43.37 11.94
CA ILE A 165 5.67 -44.04 12.42
C ILE A 165 5.12 -44.97 11.33
N THR A 166 4.97 -44.46 10.11
CA THR A 166 4.48 -45.27 8.99
C THR A 166 5.44 -46.43 8.72
N MET A 167 6.75 -46.18 8.69
CA MET A 167 7.77 -47.21 8.46
C MET A 167 7.74 -48.33 9.50
N THR A 168 7.57 -48.00 10.78
CA THR A 168 7.50 -49.00 11.87
C THR A 168 6.25 -49.87 11.79
N LEU A 169 5.13 -49.37 11.26
CA LEU A 169 3.93 -50.18 10.97
C LEU A 169 4.15 -51.25 9.89
N PHE A 170 5.03 -50.98 8.91
CA PHE A 170 5.34 -51.93 7.82
C PHE A 170 6.55 -52.83 8.12
N LEU A 171 7.36 -52.51 9.14
CA LEU A 171 8.58 -53.27 9.48
C LEU A 171 8.33 -54.57 10.25
N ARG A 172 7.11 -54.81 10.77
CA ARG A 172 6.89 -55.92 11.72
C ARG A 172 5.56 -56.68 11.64
N THR A 173 4.84 -56.65 10.52
CA THR A 173 3.58 -57.39 10.38
C THR A 173 3.69 -58.59 9.45
N ASP A 174 4.18 -59.72 9.97
CA ASP A 174 3.73 -61.04 9.49
C ASP A 174 2.41 -61.37 10.22
N MET A 175 1.30 -60.88 9.66
CA MET A 175 -0.03 -61.02 10.25
C MET A 175 -0.83 -62.05 9.46
N HIS A 176 -1.34 -63.08 10.15
CA HIS A 176 -2.09 -64.17 9.53
C HIS A 176 -3.43 -63.64 8.99
N ARG A 177 -3.67 -63.78 7.68
CA ARG A 177 -4.77 -63.12 6.94
C ARG A 177 -6.12 -63.85 7.02
N ASN A 178 -6.33 -64.68 8.05
CA ASN A 178 -7.35 -65.72 7.99
C ASN A 178 -8.62 -65.40 8.79
N SER A 179 -8.73 -64.24 9.44
CA SER A 179 -9.91 -63.88 10.24
C SER A 179 -10.36 -62.42 10.01
N ILE A 180 -11.68 -62.21 9.89
CA ILE A 180 -12.32 -60.89 9.73
C ILE A 180 -12.03 -59.91 10.90
N PRO A 181 -11.95 -60.37 12.17
CA PRO A 181 -11.57 -59.51 13.29
C PRO A 181 -10.17 -58.87 13.15
N ASP A 182 -9.18 -59.63 12.64
CA ASP A 182 -7.82 -59.13 12.43
C ASP A 182 -7.77 -58.07 11.31
N GLY A 183 -8.69 -58.14 10.34
CA GLY A 183 -8.87 -57.11 9.31
C GLY A 183 -9.46 -55.81 9.83
N GLY A 184 -10.33 -55.87 10.85
CA GLY A 184 -10.87 -54.68 11.53
C GLY A 184 -9.79 -53.95 12.32
N ILE A 185 -8.99 -54.69 13.08
CA ILE A 185 -7.84 -54.18 13.85
C ILE A 185 -6.82 -53.50 12.92
N TYR A 186 -6.61 -54.03 11.71
CA TYR A 186 -5.72 -53.43 10.71
C TYR A 186 -6.21 -52.06 10.20
N ILE A 187 -7.52 -51.87 10.02
CA ILE A 187 -8.11 -50.60 9.57
C ILE A 187 -8.15 -49.58 10.73
N GLU A 188 -8.49 -50.03 11.94
CA GLU A 188 -8.60 -49.15 13.12
C GLU A 188 -7.22 -48.66 13.61
N LEU A 189 -6.21 -49.53 13.70
CA LEU A 189 -4.84 -49.12 14.06
C LEU A 189 -4.21 -48.23 12.97
N ARG A 190 -4.46 -48.48 11.68
CA ARG A 190 -3.91 -47.62 10.61
C ARG A 190 -4.65 -46.30 10.47
N GLY A 191 -5.98 -46.28 10.63
CA GLY A 191 -6.79 -45.06 10.53
C GLY A 191 -6.66 -44.15 11.76
N GLY A 192 -6.72 -44.71 12.97
CA GLY A 192 -6.68 -43.95 14.21
C GLY A 192 -5.28 -43.41 14.56
N PHE A 193 -4.22 -44.17 14.31
CA PHE A 193 -2.86 -43.78 14.67
C PHE A 193 -2.23 -42.76 13.70
N LEU A 194 -2.69 -42.70 12.44
CA LEU A 194 -2.28 -41.66 11.50
C LEU A 194 -2.94 -40.29 11.79
N ILE A 195 -4.10 -40.28 12.47
CA ILE A 195 -4.89 -39.05 12.69
C ILE A 195 -4.74 -38.51 14.13
N GLY A 196 -4.61 -39.39 15.13
CA GLY A 196 -4.57 -39.02 16.55
C GLY A 196 -3.39 -38.13 16.97
N PRO A 197 -2.12 -38.52 16.74
CA PRO A 197 -0.95 -37.73 17.11
C PRO A 197 -0.88 -36.39 16.35
N VAL A 198 -1.28 -36.40 15.07
CA VAL A 198 -1.29 -35.23 14.20
C VAL A 198 -2.26 -34.17 14.72
N THR A 199 -3.43 -34.56 15.22
CA THR A 199 -4.46 -33.61 15.69
C THR A 199 -4.17 -32.97 17.04
N VAL A 200 -3.52 -33.68 17.97
CA VAL A 200 -3.17 -33.14 19.31
C VAL A 200 -1.98 -32.18 19.24
N GLU A 201 -0.95 -32.49 18.43
CA GLU A 201 0.18 -31.55 18.22
C GLU A 201 -0.20 -30.34 17.38
N GLU A 202 -1.07 -30.50 16.37
CA GLU A 202 -1.59 -29.37 15.60
C GLU A 202 -2.37 -28.39 16.48
N ALA A 203 -3.10 -28.87 17.48
CA ALA A 203 -3.81 -28.00 18.42
C ALA A 203 -2.84 -27.20 19.30
N GLY A 204 -1.79 -27.84 19.83
CA GLY A 204 -0.76 -27.17 20.63
C GLY A 204 0.05 -26.13 19.85
N GLN A 205 0.41 -26.42 18.59
CA GLN A 205 1.08 -25.44 17.72
C GLN A 205 0.18 -24.25 17.38
N LYS A 206 -1.12 -24.49 17.13
CA LYS A 206 -2.08 -23.41 16.85
C LYS A 206 -2.24 -22.49 18.07
N GLU A 207 -2.33 -23.05 19.27
CA GLU A 207 -2.51 -22.26 20.49
C GLU A 207 -1.27 -21.43 20.83
N MET A 208 -0.07 -22.00 20.70
CA MET A 208 1.18 -21.25 20.85
C MET A 208 1.29 -20.10 19.83
N PHE A 209 0.93 -20.34 18.57
CA PHE A 209 0.97 -19.30 17.54
C PHE A 209 -0.05 -18.18 17.78
N ILE A 210 -1.24 -18.51 18.27
CA ILE A 210 -2.25 -17.52 18.66
C ILE A 210 -1.75 -16.67 19.82
N GLU A 211 -1.06 -17.26 20.80
CA GLU A 211 -0.48 -16.51 21.92
C GLU A 211 0.62 -15.55 21.45
N GLU A 212 1.51 -16.00 20.57
CA GLU A 212 2.55 -15.16 19.96
C GLU A 212 1.94 -13.97 19.19
N VAL A 213 0.93 -14.22 18.34
CA VAL A 213 0.25 -13.15 17.59
C VAL A 213 -0.47 -12.18 18.53
N THR A 214 -1.11 -12.69 19.59
CA THR A 214 -1.81 -11.86 20.57
C THR A 214 -0.87 -10.93 21.34
N GLU A 215 0.34 -11.41 21.65
CA GLU A 215 1.40 -10.63 22.28
C GLU A 215 1.95 -9.56 21.31
N LEU A 216 2.19 -9.93 20.04
CA LEU A 216 2.68 -9.02 19.00
C LEU A 216 1.79 -7.78 18.83
N VAL A 217 0.47 -7.97 18.87
CA VAL A 217 -0.52 -6.89 18.73
C VAL A 217 -0.88 -6.20 20.05
N GLU A 218 -0.21 -6.57 21.15
CA GLU A 218 -0.43 -6.03 22.50
C GLU A 218 -1.89 -6.15 22.97
N LEU A 219 -2.57 -7.27 22.63
CA LEU A 219 -3.96 -7.54 23.03
C LEU A 219 -4.08 -8.53 24.21
N THR A 220 -2.98 -8.96 24.81
CA THR A 220 -2.96 -9.88 25.96
C THR A 220 -3.90 -9.48 27.10
N PRO A 221 -3.99 -8.19 27.53
CA PRO A 221 -4.91 -7.78 28.60
C PRO A 221 -6.39 -7.94 28.23
N LEU A 222 -6.71 -8.01 26.93
CA LEU A 222 -8.06 -8.01 26.38
C LEU A 222 -8.50 -9.40 25.87
N ARG A 223 -7.72 -10.47 26.14
CA ARG A 223 -8.02 -11.85 25.66
C ARG A 223 -9.43 -12.36 26.02
N LYS A 224 -10.01 -11.87 27.13
CA LYS A 224 -11.36 -12.25 27.60
C LYS A 224 -12.42 -11.17 27.39
N ALA A 225 -12.06 -10.06 26.74
CA ALA A 225 -12.99 -8.97 26.49
C ALA A 225 -13.98 -9.33 25.38
N ILE A 226 -15.19 -8.78 25.44
CA ILE A 226 -16.20 -8.94 24.39
C ILE A 226 -15.83 -8.01 23.24
N VAL A 227 -15.74 -8.58 22.02
CA VAL A 227 -15.39 -7.82 20.80
C VAL A 227 -16.41 -6.71 20.53
N GLY A 228 -17.71 -7.04 20.55
CA GLY A 228 -18.79 -6.07 20.36
C GLY A 228 -18.88 -5.51 18.93
N LEU A 229 -19.74 -4.49 18.75
CA LEU A 229 -19.94 -3.78 17.50
C LEU A 229 -19.08 -2.50 17.46
N PRO A 230 -18.35 -2.23 16.37
CA PRO A 230 -17.50 -1.05 16.26
C PRO A 230 -18.26 0.24 16.58
N GLY A 231 -17.78 0.99 17.57
CA GLY A 231 -18.36 2.28 17.97
C GLY A 231 -19.62 2.22 18.85
N VAL A 232 -20.09 1.02 19.22
CA VAL A 232 -21.31 0.86 20.04
C VAL A 232 -21.02 0.20 21.39
N ASN A 233 -20.32 -0.93 21.41
CA ASN A 233 -20.00 -1.67 22.62
C ASN A 233 -18.77 -2.57 22.44
N GLY A 234 -18.21 -3.08 23.54
CA GLY A 234 -17.06 -3.98 23.49
C GLY A 234 -15.74 -3.25 23.38
N LEU A 235 -14.94 -3.62 22.38
CA LEU A 235 -13.60 -3.08 22.15
C LEU A 235 -13.65 -1.66 21.59
N ALA A 236 -12.65 -0.86 21.95
CA ALA A 236 -12.47 0.46 21.36
C ALA A 236 -11.99 0.35 19.88
N THR A 237 -12.15 1.41 19.09
CA THR A 237 -11.87 1.40 17.64
C THR A 237 -10.42 0.99 17.32
N GLU A 238 -9.45 1.43 18.12
CA GLU A 238 -8.05 1.07 17.96
C GLU A 238 -7.76 -0.39 18.34
N GLN A 239 -8.49 -0.93 19.33
CA GLN A 239 -8.39 -2.33 19.74
C GLN A 239 -9.00 -3.25 18.67
N HIS A 240 -10.14 -2.85 18.09
CA HIS A 240 -10.75 -3.53 16.96
C HIS A 240 -9.81 -3.61 15.77
N LYS A 241 -9.13 -2.51 15.42
CA LYS A 241 -8.16 -2.50 14.31
C LYS A 241 -6.98 -3.43 14.56
N ARG A 242 -6.41 -3.44 15.77
CA ARG A 242 -5.36 -4.38 16.14
C ARG A 242 -5.84 -5.83 16.11
N LEU A 243 -7.08 -6.08 16.53
CA LEU A 243 -7.69 -7.41 16.45
C LEU A 243 -7.88 -7.86 15.00
N THR A 244 -8.32 -6.98 14.10
CA THR A 244 -8.41 -7.29 12.67
C THR A 244 -7.04 -7.63 12.09
N ILE A 245 -6.00 -6.87 12.44
CA ILE A 245 -4.62 -7.19 12.06
C ILE A 245 -4.21 -8.57 12.62
N ALA A 246 -4.53 -8.86 13.88
CA ALA A 246 -4.25 -10.15 14.51
C ALA A 246 -4.93 -11.32 13.78
N VAL A 247 -6.18 -11.17 13.37
CA VAL A 247 -6.92 -12.20 12.61
C VAL A 247 -6.22 -12.52 11.30
N GLU A 248 -5.73 -11.51 10.58
CA GLU A 248 -4.95 -11.70 9.36
C GLU A 248 -3.57 -12.32 9.63
N LEU A 249 -2.93 -11.96 10.75
CA LEU A 249 -1.63 -12.50 11.15
C LEU A 249 -1.69 -13.98 11.53
N VAL A 250 -2.84 -14.47 12.02
CA VAL A 250 -3.05 -15.91 12.32
C VAL A 250 -2.92 -16.78 11.06
N ALA A 251 -3.11 -16.22 9.85
CA ALA A 251 -2.83 -16.93 8.60
C ALA A 251 -1.32 -17.04 8.27
N ASN A 252 -0.45 -16.45 9.09
CA ASN A 252 1.00 -16.37 8.90
C ASN A 252 1.42 -15.85 7.50
N PRO A 253 0.90 -14.71 7.03
CA PRO A 253 1.24 -14.16 5.72
C PRO A 253 2.70 -13.66 5.68
N SER A 254 3.35 -13.81 4.51
CA SER A 254 4.69 -13.29 4.24
C SER A 254 4.69 -11.82 3.80
N ILE A 255 3.59 -11.38 3.18
CA ILE A 255 3.34 -10.00 2.75
C ILE A 255 1.94 -9.61 3.22
N ILE A 256 1.81 -8.43 3.83
CA ILE A 256 0.55 -7.91 4.35
C ILE A 256 0.26 -6.58 3.66
N PHE A 257 -0.94 -6.46 3.09
CA PHE A 257 -1.44 -5.21 2.54
C PHE A 257 -2.43 -4.60 3.52
N MET A 258 -2.25 -3.32 3.88
CA MET A 258 -3.19 -2.61 4.73
C MET A 258 -3.62 -1.32 4.03
N ASP A 259 -4.91 -1.22 3.76
CA ASP A 259 -5.48 0.01 3.21
C ASP A 259 -5.88 0.94 4.37
N GLU A 260 -5.22 2.08 4.49
CA GLU A 260 -5.45 3.11 5.52
C GLU A 260 -5.64 2.58 6.95
N PRO A 261 -4.66 1.89 7.54
CA PRO A 261 -4.80 1.26 8.86
C PRO A 261 -5.08 2.28 9.97
N THR A 262 -4.82 3.57 9.75
CA THR A 262 -5.04 4.67 10.71
C THR A 262 -6.38 5.41 10.51
N SER A 263 -7.18 5.06 9.49
CA SER A 263 -8.44 5.78 9.18
C SER A 263 -9.43 5.84 10.35
N GLY A 264 -10.01 7.01 10.62
CA GLY A 264 -10.99 7.19 11.72
C GLY A 264 -10.42 7.03 13.13
N LEU A 265 -9.09 7.09 13.29
CA LEU A 265 -8.42 7.15 14.59
C LEU A 265 -7.86 8.54 14.86
N ASP A 266 -7.82 8.93 16.14
CA ASP A 266 -7.02 10.08 16.57
C ASP A 266 -5.51 9.77 16.51
N THR A 267 -4.67 10.79 16.69
CA THR A 267 -3.21 10.68 16.57
C THR A 267 -2.60 9.65 17.54
N ARG A 268 -3.12 9.51 18.76
CA ARG A 268 -2.59 8.57 19.76
C ARG A 268 -3.01 7.14 19.42
N ALA A 269 -4.28 6.93 19.10
CA ALA A 269 -4.82 5.65 18.69
C ALA A 269 -4.15 5.15 17.40
N ALA A 270 -3.92 6.03 16.43
CA ALA A 270 -3.20 5.73 15.21
C ALA A 270 -1.74 5.31 15.48
N ALA A 271 -1.04 5.99 16.41
CA ALA A 271 0.31 5.60 16.81
C ALA A 271 0.36 4.18 17.43
N ILE A 272 -0.63 3.82 18.25
CA ILE A 272 -0.74 2.47 18.84
C ILE A 272 -0.91 1.39 17.75
N VAL A 273 -1.76 1.65 16.75
CA VAL A 273 -1.93 0.73 15.61
C VAL A 273 -0.64 0.66 14.78
N MET A 274 0.02 1.79 14.52
CA MET A 274 1.27 1.81 13.76
C MET A 274 2.42 1.13 14.47
N ARG A 275 2.47 1.17 15.81
CA ARG A 275 3.40 0.36 16.60
C ARG A 275 3.15 -1.14 16.44
N THR A 276 1.89 -1.57 16.33
CA THR A 276 1.55 -2.97 16.03
C THR A 276 2.02 -3.37 14.62
N VAL A 277 1.82 -2.49 13.65
CA VAL A 277 2.35 -2.67 12.28
C VAL A 277 3.88 -2.78 12.31
N ARG A 278 4.54 -1.95 13.13
CA ARG A 278 5.99 -1.99 13.32
C ARG A 278 6.48 -3.30 13.91
N ASN A 279 5.90 -3.74 15.03
CA ASN A 279 6.21 -5.03 15.64
C ASN A 279 6.07 -6.17 14.61
N THR A 280 5.04 -6.10 13.76
CA THR A 280 4.83 -7.05 12.66
C THR A 280 5.98 -7.03 11.65
N VAL A 281 6.46 -5.87 11.24
CA VAL A 281 7.63 -5.74 10.35
C VAL A 281 8.88 -6.32 11.00
N ASP A 282 9.10 -6.06 12.30
CA ASP A 282 10.29 -6.51 13.03
C ASP A 282 10.37 -8.05 13.12
N THR A 283 9.26 -8.77 12.99
CA THR A 283 9.26 -10.24 12.83
C THR A 283 9.78 -10.73 11.47
N GLY A 284 10.16 -9.83 10.57
CA GLY A 284 10.57 -10.16 9.21
C GLY A 284 9.38 -10.43 8.29
N ARG A 285 8.26 -9.74 8.47
CA ARG A 285 7.14 -9.73 7.50
C ARG A 285 7.19 -8.44 6.68
N THR A 286 6.83 -8.50 5.40
CA THR A 286 6.76 -7.30 4.56
C THR A 286 5.37 -6.70 4.67
N VAL A 287 5.26 -5.46 5.14
CA VAL A 287 3.98 -4.72 5.19
C VAL A 287 4.00 -3.63 4.13
N VAL A 288 2.94 -3.56 3.33
CA VAL A 288 2.67 -2.47 2.39
C VAL A 288 1.38 -1.81 2.84
N CYS A 289 1.43 -0.54 3.17
CA CYS A 289 0.24 0.19 3.59
C CYS A 289 0.13 1.56 2.96
N THR A 290 -1.11 2.00 2.76
CA THR A 290 -1.47 3.38 2.41
C THR A 290 -1.77 4.12 3.71
N ILE A 291 -1.21 5.32 3.90
CA ILE A 291 -1.58 6.17 5.03
C ILE A 291 -1.96 7.54 4.49
N HIS A 292 -3.18 7.96 4.77
CA HIS A 292 -3.63 9.31 4.49
C HIS A 292 -3.05 10.26 5.55
N GLN A 293 -2.17 11.18 5.14
CA GLN A 293 -1.62 12.26 5.96
C GLN A 293 -1.07 11.80 7.34
N PRO A 294 0.02 11.01 7.39
CA PRO A 294 0.59 10.56 8.66
C PRO A 294 1.07 11.73 9.53
N SER A 295 0.86 11.63 10.85
CA SER A 295 1.54 12.53 11.79
C SER A 295 3.06 12.29 11.78
N ILE A 296 3.84 13.26 12.26
CA ILE A 296 5.30 13.13 12.34
C ILE A 296 5.73 11.90 13.14
N ASP A 297 5.08 11.64 14.28
CA ASP A 297 5.36 10.47 15.14
C ASP A 297 5.14 9.13 14.41
N ILE A 298 4.10 9.05 13.55
CA ILE A 298 3.81 7.85 12.75
C ILE A 298 4.81 7.73 11.60
N PHE A 299 5.19 8.86 11.01
CA PHE A 299 6.14 8.91 9.92
C PHE A 299 7.54 8.45 10.36
N GLU A 300 7.97 8.86 11.55
CA GLU A 300 9.25 8.42 12.15
C GLU A 300 9.29 6.93 12.50
N ALA A 301 8.14 6.28 12.69
CA ALA A 301 8.06 4.85 12.97
C ALA A 301 8.46 3.96 11.77
N PHE A 302 8.52 4.52 10.55
CA PHE A 302 9.03 3.83 9.37
C PHE A 302 10.57 3.88 9.34
N ASP A 303 11.25 2.74 9.54
CA ASP A 303 12.70 2.64 9.33
C ASP A 303 13.07 2.32 7.88
N GLU A 304 14.34 2.57 7.57
CA GLU A 304 14.98 2.45 6.25
C GLU A 304 14.37 3.38 5.21
N GLY A 305 14.81 4.64 5.26
CA GLY A 305 14.94 5.39 4.02
C GLY A 305 15.71 4.52 3.03
N ILE A 306 15.12 4.32 1.84
CA ILE A 306 15.80 3.80 0.65
C ILE A 306 17.18 4.47 0.62
N GLU A 307 18.30 3.76 0.41
CA GLU A 307 19.68 4.33 0.52
C GLU A 307 19.89 5.67 -0.20
N GLU A 308 19.09 5.95 -1.24
CA GLU A 308 19.10 7.18 -2.04
C GLU A 308 18.16 8.30 -1.54
N VAL A 309 17.44 8.06 -0.44
CA VAL A 309 16.41 8.94 0.14
C VAL A 309 16.89 9.37 1.53
N GLY A 310 17.47 10.57 1.62
CA GLY A 310 18.02 11.09 2.87
C GLY A 310 16.92 11.42 3.87
N LYS A 311 17.05 10.97 5.13
CA LYS A 311 16.05 11.10 6.22
C LYS A 311 15.43 12.50 6.35
N ILE A 312 14.21 12.56 6.88
CA ILE A 312 13.55 13.83 7.22
C ILE A 312 14.36 14.57 8.27
N LYS A 313 14.47 15.90 8.11
CA LYS A 313 15.15 16.77 9.07
C LYS A 313 14.21 17.01 10.26
N ASP A 314 14.77 17.22 11.45
CA ASP A 314 13.96 17.55 12.63
C ASP A 314 13.06 18.77 12.38
N GLY A 315 11.76 18.62 12.69
CA GLY A 315 10.75 19.68 12.52
C GLY A 315 10.28 19.93 11.08
N TYR A 316 10.66 19.10 10.11
CA TYR A 316 10.19 19.20 8.72
C TYR A 316 8.85 18.46 8.51
N ASN A 317 8.01 19.00 7.63
CA ASN A 317 6.76 18.35 7.25
C ASN A 317 7.04 17.11 6.36
N PRO A 318 6.50 15.92 6.68
CA PRO A 318 6.68 14.69 5.91
C PRO A 318 6.28 14.77 4.44
N ALA A 319 5.19 15.49 4.12
CA ALA A 319 4.73 15.68 2.75
C ALA A 319 5.76 16.48 1.94
N THR A 320 6.24 17.61 2.49
CA THR A 320 7.26 18.46 1.88
C THR A 320 8.58 17.73 1.65
N TRP A 321 9.00 16.91 2.62
CA TRP A 321 10.22 16.11 2.49
C TRP A 321 10.08 15.04 1.39
N MET A 322 8.96 14.32 1.32
CA MET A 322 8.70 13.25 0.33
C MET A 322 8.81 13.77 -1.12
N LEU A 323 8.49 15.03 -1.31
CA LEU A 323 8.53 15.71 -2.59
C LEU A 323 9.93 16.21 -2.94
N GLU A 324 10.66 16.74 -1.96
CA GLU A 324 12.05 17.17 -2.13
C GLU A 324 12.95 16.00 -2.53
N ILE A 325 12.76 14.82 -1.90
CA ILE A 325 13.48 13.59 -2.26
C ILE A 325 13.08 13.07 -3.66
N THR A 326 11.81 13.21 -4.06
CA THR A 326 11.32 12.78 -5.37
C THR A 326 11.88 13.68 -6.48
N ARG A 327 12.01 14.98 -6.20
CA ARG A 327 12.63 15.96 -7.11
C ARG A 327 14.14 15.75 -7.25
N ASN A 328 14.83 15.42 -6.16
CA ASN A 328 16.28 15.19 -6.16
C ASN A 328 16.70 13.83 -6.71
N LYS A 329 15.85 12.80 -6.67
CA LYS A 329 16.16 11.49 -7.26
C LYS A 329 16.44 11.55 -8.76
N ALA A 330 15.85 12.51 -9.47
CA ALA A 330 16.13 12.79 -10.88
C ALA A 330 17.59 13.22 -11.17
N ARG A 331 18.34 13.65 -10.15
CA ARG A 331 19.76 14.05 -10.23
C ARG A 331 20.75 12.96 -9.81
N ILE A 332 20.32 11.98 -9.01
CA ILE A 332 21.22 11.01 -8.37
C ILE A 332 21.63 9.86 -9.31
N THR A 333 20.85 9.58 -10.36
CA THR A 333 21.18 8.52 -11.34
C THR A 333 22.35 8.86 -12.28
N GLU A 334 22.92 10.07 -12.21
CA GLU A 334 24.07 10.49 -13.04
C GLU A 334 25.45 10.15 -12.44
N LEU A 335 25.52 9.70 -11.17
CA LEU A 335 26.80 9.38 -10.51
C LEU A 335 27.14 7.88 -10.41
N SER A 336 26.31 6.97 -10.93
CA SER A 336 26.51 5.51 -10.81
C SER A 336 26.96 4.79 -12.09
N THR A 337 27.48 5.50 -13.11
CA THR A 337 28.17 4.83 -14.23
C THR A 337 29.69 4.90 -14.07
N PRO A 338 30.41 3.76 -13.96
CA PRO A 338 31.86 3.76 -14.10
C PRO A 338 32.21 3.93 -15.58
N CYS A 339 33.05 4.93 -15.90
CA CYS A 339 33.64 5.09 -17.22
C CYS A 339 34.35 3.79 -17.65
N PRO A 340 34.04 3.20 -18.81
CA PRO A 340 34.89 2.16 -19.39
C PRO A 340 36.15 2.82 -19.94
N GLY A 341 37.30 2.30 -19.53
CA GLY A 341 38.61 2.86 -19.82
C GLY A 341 38.89 3.01 -21.31
N SER A 342 39.44 4.16 -21.68
CA SER A 342 40.30 4.33 -22.84
C SER A 342 41.76 4.30 -22.37
N LYS A 343 42.44 3.18 -22.66
CA LYS A 343 43.89 3.16 -22.85
C LYS A 343 44.12 2.84 -24.32
N CYS A 344 44.97 3.67 -24.93
CA CYS A 344 45.51 3.63 -26.30
C CYS A 344 44.59 4.14 -27.41
#